data_AF-A0A6G6IXB5-F1
#
_entry.id   AF-A0A6G6IXB5-F1
#
_cell.length_a   1.000
_cell.length_b   1.000
_cell.length_c   1.000
_cell.angle_alpha   90.00
_cell.angle_beta   90.00
_cell.angle_gamma   90.00
#
_symmetry.space_group_name_H-M   'P 1'
#
loop_
_entity.id
_entity.type
_entity.pdbx_description
1 polymer ?
#
loop_
_entity_poly.entity_id
_entity_poly.type
_entity_poly.pdbx_seq_one_letter_code
_entity_poly.pdbx_strand_id
1 'polypeptide(L)' 'MRNLNCDVLRAVRTTAFNNEVAAELLRELSSCSVSDEQARRIRCAARQLMLDADTLEYVWEKLSGGST' A
#
# COMPACT_ATOMS: atom_id res chain seq x y z
N MET A 1 -14.85 17.00 -14.38
CA MET A 1 -15.00 15.67 -13.73
C MET A 1 -14.10 14.59 -14.36
N ARG A 2 -14.04 14.40 -15.68
CA ARG A 2 -13.19 13.34 -16.29
C ARG A 2 -11.69 13.41 -15.93
N ASN A 3 -11.08 14.61 -15.92
CA ASN A 3 -9.66 14.75 -15.59
C ASN A 3 -9.32 14.39 -14.13
N LEU A 4 -10.21 14.71 -13.18
CA LEU A 4 -10.02 14.40 -11.77
C LEU A 4 -9.96 12.87 -11.54
N ASN A 5 -10.83 12.11 -12.20
CA ASN A 5 -10.83 10.65 -12.10
C ASN A 5 -9.54 10.05 -12.68
N CYS A 6 -9.01 10.60 -13.78
CA CYS A 6 -7.72 10.14 -14.32
C CYS A 6 -6.55 10.37 -13.36
N ASP A 7 -6.54 11.51 -12.66
CA ASP A 7 -5.48 11.85 -11.71
C ASP A 7 -5.55 11.00 -10.44
N VAL A 8 -6.76 10.75 -9.94
CA VAL A 8 -6.97 9.85 -8.80
C VAL A 8 -6.61 8.40 -9.17
N LEU A 9 -7.02 7.90 -10.33
CA LEU A 9 -6.66 6.56 -10.80
C LEU A 9 -5.13 6.40 -10.94
N ARG A 10 -4.45 7.45 -11.43
CA ARG A 10 -2.99 7.46 -11.48
C ARG A 10 -2.38 7.40 -10.08
N ALA A 11 -2.88 8.20 -9.14
CA ALA A 11 -2.42 8.20 -7.76
C ALA A 11 -2.61 6.82 -7.11
N VAL A 12 -3.79 6.20 -7.25
CA VAL A 12 -4.07 4.84 -6.73
C VAL A 12 -3.08 3.82 -7.26
N ARG A 13 -2.83 3.82 -8.58
CA ARG A 13 -1.85 2.89 -9.20
C ARG A 13 -0.44 3.11 -8.69
N THR A 14 0.00 4.38 -8.61
CA THR A 14 1.34 4.70 -8.08
C THR A 14 1.49 4.29 -6.62
N THR A 15 0.49 4.56 -5.79
CA THR A 15 0.52 4.18 -4.37
C THR A 15 0.50 2.67 -4.21
N ALA A 16 -0.32 1.94 -4.98
CA ALA A 16 -0.33 0.48 -4.95
C ALA A 16 1.04 -0.12 -5.30
N PHE A 17 1.68 0.39 -6.35
CA PHE A 17 3.04 -0.02 -6.73
C PHE A 17 4.05 0.27 -5.62
N ASN A 18 4.03 1.47 -5.05
CA ASN A 18 4.94 1.83 -3.96
C ASN A 18 4.73 0.94 -2.72
N ASN A 19 3.47 0.56 -2.43
CA ASN A 19 3.12 -0.31 -1.32
C ASN A 19 3.68 -1.73 -1.52
N GLU A 20 3.59 -2.26 -2.75
CA GLU A 20 4.15 -3.55 -3.12
C GLU A 20 5.68 -3.58 -2.98
N VAL A 21 6.37 -2.56 -3.51
CA VAL A 21 7.84 -2.42 -3.39
C VAL A 21 8.26 -2.30 -1.93
N ALA A 22 7.55 -1.50 -1.13
CA ALA A 22 7.84 -1.39 0.30
C ALA A 22 7.63 -2.71 1.04
N ALA A 23 6.62 -3.50 0.66
CA ALA A 23 6.35 -4.80 1.27
C ALA A 23 7.46 -5.82 0.96
N GLU A 24 7.98 -5.79 -0.26
CA GLU A 24 9.13 -6.60 -0.66
C GLU A 24 10.39 -6.22 0.12
N LEU A 25 10.72 -4.93 0.21
CA LEU A 25 11.85 -4.45 1.01
C LEU A 25 11.74 -4.83 2.48
N LEU A 26 10.56 -4.74 3.09
CA LEU A 26 10.35 -5.17 4.47
C LEU A 26 10.53 -6.68 4.63
N ARG A 27 10.15 -7.48 3.63
CA ARG A 27 10.35 -8.93 3.62
C ARG A 27 11.85 -9.26 3.56
N GLU A 28 12.61 -8.59 2.70
CA GLU A 28 14.07 -8.72 2.65
C GLU A 28 14.71 -8.35 3.99
N LEU A 29 14.37 -7.19 4.55
CA LEU A 29 14.89 -6.73 5.85
C LEU A 29 14.53 -7.69 7.00
N SER A 30 13.36 -8.33 6.94
CA SER A 30 12.94 -9.31 7.96
C SER A 30 13.78 -10.60 7.94
N SER A 31 14.44 -10.90 6.82
CA SER A 31 15.34 -12.04 6.68
C SER A 31 16.77 -11.76 7.17
N CYS A 32 17.10 -10.49 7.42
CA CYS A 32 18.39 -10.07 7.94
C CYS A 32 18.47 -10.21 9.46
N SER A 33 19.69 -10.30 10.00
CA SER A 33 19.93 -10.18 11.43
C SER A 33 19.65 -8.77 11.90
N VAL A 34 18.44 -8.53 12.40
CA VAL A 34 17.96 -7.24 12.90
C VAL A 34 17.83 -7.29 14.42
N SER A 35 18.01 -6.15 15.08
CA SER A 35 17.71 -6.03 16.52
C SER A 35 16.21 -6.15 16.78
N ASP A 36 15.82 -6.48 18.02
CA ASP A 36 14.40 -6.59 18.40
C ASP A 36 13.61 -5.31 18.12
N GLU A 37 14.24 -4.16 18.29
CA GLU A 37 13.65 -2.85 17.99
C GLU A 37 13.41 -2.65 16.50
N GLN A 38 14.37 -3.05 15.66
CA GLN A 38 14.22 -3.01 14.20
C GLN A 38 13.14 -4.00 13.75
N ALA A 39 13.12 -5.22 14.31
CA ALA A 39 12.08 -6.20 14.01
C ALA A 39 10.68 -5.68 14.39
N ARG A 40 10.55 -4.99 15.52
CA ARG A 40 9.30 -4.34 15.93
C ARG A 40 8.86 -3.28 14.91
N ARG A 41 9.78 -2.42 14.47
CA ARG A 41 9.51 -1.39 13.45
C ARG A 41 9.12 -1.98 12.10
N ILE A 42 9.81 -3.03 11.64
CA ILE A 42 9.48 -3.75 10.42
C ILE A 42 8.05 -4.30 10.49
N ARG A 43 7.67 -4.93 11.61
CA ARG A 43 6.28 -5.41 11.80
C ARG A 43 5.25 -4.26 11.81
N CYS A 44 5.58 -3.11 12.39
CA CYS A 44 4.70 -1.94 12.34
C CYS A 44 4.54 -1.42 10.91
N ALA A 45 5.64 -1.30 10.16
CA ALA A 45 5.59 -0.87 8.77
C ALA A 45 4.79 -1.84 7.90
N ALA A 46 4.98 -3.15 8.06
CA ALA A 46 4.22 -4.16 7.33
C ALA A 46 2.71 -4.07 7.59
N ARG A 47 2.29 -3.81 8.84
CA ARG A 47 0.89 -3.55 9.17
C ARG A 47 0.35 -2.30 8.48
N GLN A 48 1.15 -1.25 8.37
CA GLN A 48 0.73 -0.03 7.66
C GLN A 48 0.49 -0.33 6.18
N LEU A 49 1.36 -1.10 5.54
CA LEU A 49 1.20 -1.46 4.13
C LEU A 49 -0.08 -2.31 3.89
N MET A 50 -0.48 -3.14 4.86
CA MET A 50 -1.76 -3.87 4.79
C MET A 50 -2.95 -2.91 4.84
N LEU A 51 -2.94 -1.95 5.76
CA LEU A 51 -4.00 -0.94 5.87
C LEU A 51 -4.07 -0.05 4.60
N ASP A 52 -2.91 0.27 4.02
CA ASP A 52 -2.83 1.02 2.78
C ASP A 52 -3.43 0.22 1.60
N ALA A 53 -3.19 -1.10 1.55
CA ALA A 53 -3.80 -1.99 0.55
C ALA A 53 -5.33 -2.03 0.68
N ASP A 54 -5.86 -2.23 1.88
CA ASP A 54 -7.32 -2.22 2.14
C ASP A 54 -7.94 -0.87 1.73
N THR A 55 -7.25 0.23 2.03
CA THR A 55 -7.69 1.58 1.66
C THR A 55 -7.71 1.77 0.15
N LEU A 56 -6.68 1.29 -0.55
CA LEU A 56 -6.59 1.38 -2.02
C LEU A 56 -7.68 0.55 -2.70
N GLU A 57 -7.99 -0.64 -2.18
CA GLU A 57 -9.09 -1.48 -2.68
C GLU A 57 -10.43 -0.74 -2.53
N TYR A 58 -10.72 -0.20 -1.35
CA TYR A 58 -11.92 0.59 -1.11
C TYR A 58 -12.04 1.79 -2.07
N VAL A 59 -10.95 2.56 -2.25
CA VAL A 59 -10.94 3.70 -3.17
C VAL A 59 -11.16 3.25 -4.61
N TRP A 60 -10.54 2.14 -5.02
CA TRP A 60 -10.69 1.58 -6.35
C TRP A 60 -12.14 1.15 -6.64
N GLU A 61 -12.81 0.48 -5.70
CA GLU A 61 -14.22 0.11 -5.82
C GLU A 61 -15.12 1.33 -6.04
N LYS A 62 -14.88 2.42 -5.29
CA LYS A 62 -15.64 3.66 -5.44
C LYS A 62 -15.42 4.33 -6.80
N LEU A 63 -14.20 4.30 -7.32
CA LEU A 63 -13.87 4.91 -8.62
C LEU A 63 -14.34 4.08 -9.81
N SER A 64 -14.38 2.76 -9.66
CA SER A 64 -14.81 1.83 -10.72
C SER A 64 -16.33 1.79 -10.91
N GLY A 65 -17.07 2.63 -10.17
CA GLY A 65 -18.52 2.70 -10.23
C GLY A 65 -19.17 1.52 -9.55
N GLY A 66 -18.67 1.13 -8.36
CA GLY A 66 -19.22 0.07 -7.52
C GLY A 66 -20.75 0.04 -7.63
N SER A 67 -21.25 -1.06 -8.20
CA SER A 67 -22.64 -1.22 -8.62
C SER A 67 -23.59 -1.01 -7.46
N THR A 68 -24.29 0.13 -7.46
CA THR A 68 -25.60 0.30 -6.84
C THR A 68 -26.48 1.07 -7.80
#